data_AF-A0A356VY46-F1
#
_entry.id   AF-A0A356VY46-F1
#
_cell.length_a   1.000
_cell.length_b   1.000
_cell.length_c   1.000
_cell.angle_alpha   90.00
_cell.angle_beta   90.00
_cell.angle_gamma   90.00
#
_symmetry.space_group_name_H-M   'P 1'
#
loop_
_entity.id
_entity.type
_entity.pdbx_description
1 polymer ?
#
loop_
_entity_poly.entity_id
_entity_poly.type
_entity_poly.pdbx_seq_one_letter_code
_entity_poly.pdbx_strand_id
1 'polypeptide(L)'
;MLKNIPKVKPAIVAVSRDCFVKSLAEKRRRAVAEACRRNGTELYEAQTIVENEADMLRAADEVKRAGCNALVVFLGNFGPETPETQLAQHFDGPVLYAAAAEESGKDLINGRGDAYCGMLNCSYNLGLR
;
A
#
# COMPACT_ATOMS: atom_id res chain seq x y z
N MET A 1 -29.75 -10.54 4.83
CA MET A 1 -28.29 -10.58 5.07
C MET A 1 -27.82 -12.03 5.09
N LEU A 2 -26.70 -12.34 4.45
CA LEU A 2 -26.06 -13.66 4.50
C LEU A 2 -25.29 -13.78 5.83
N LYS A 3 -25.63 -14.79 6.65
CA LYS A 3 -25.12 -14.93 8.03
C LYS A 3 -23.70 -15.53 8.14
N ASN A 4 -23.11 -15.99 7.03
CA ASN A 4 -21.85 -16.75 7.03
C ASN A 4 -20.83 -16.24 5.99
N ILE A 5 -20.79 -14.92 5.76
CA ILE A 5 -19.72 -14.27 4.97
C ILE A 5 -18.76 -13.57 5.94
N PRO A 6 -17.43 -13.81 5.83
CA PRO A 6 -16.45 -13.08 6.61
C PRO A 6 -16.56 -11.56 6.41
N LYS A 7 -16.63 -10.80 7.51
CA LYS A 7 -16.54 -9.33 7.44
C LYS A 7 -15.10 -8.92 7.21
N VAL A 8 -14.76 -8.62 5.97
CA VAL A 8 -13.44 -8.06 5.62
C VAL A 8 -13.41 -6.59 6.03
N LYS A 9 -12.42 -6.21 6.84
CA LYS A 9 -12.03 -4.83 7.12
C LYS A 9 -10.63 -4.62 6.56
N PRO A 10 -10.51 -4.16 5.30
CA PRO A 10 -9.20 -3.94 4.68
C PRO A 10 -8.56 -2.65 5.18
N ALA A 11 -7.24 -2.63 5.25
CA ALA A 11 -6.45 -1.41 5.36
C ALA A 11 -5.68 -1.13 4.06
N ILE A 12 -5.32 0.13 3.81
CA ILE A 12 -4.32 0.51 2.81
C ILE A 12 -3.13 1.18 3.52
N VAL A 13 -1.94 0.60 3.31
CA VAL A 13 -0.63 1.18 3.66
C VAL A 13 0.03 1.55 2.34
N ALA A 14 0.69 2.70 2.26
CA ALA A 14 1.51 3.02 1.08
C ALA A 14 2.99 3.05 1.41
N VAL A 15 3.79 2.77 0.39
CA VAL A 15 5.24 2.60 0.48
C VAL A 15 5.93 3.69 -0.33
N SER A 16 7.16 4.03 0.05
CA SER A 16 8.01 5.04 -0.61
C SER A 16 9.49 4.80 -0.29
N ARG A 17 10.40 5.57 -0.90
CA ARG A 17 11.84 5.55 -0.63
C ARG A 17 12.45 6.91 -0.91
N ASP A 18 13.62 7.18 -0.34
CA ASP A 18 14.37 8.46 -0.37
C ASP A 18 14.52 9.10 -1.77
N CYS A 19 14.47 8.32 -2.85
CA CYS A 19 14.57 8.80 -4.23
C CYS A 19 13.27 9.42 -4.79
N PHE A 20 12.15 9.34 -4.07
CA PHE A 20 10.83 9.82 -4.49
C PHE A 20 10.16 10.67 -3.41
N VAL A 21 9.23 11.54 -3.82
CA VAL A 21 8.54 12.43 -2.87
C VAL A 21 7.50 11.65 -2.07
N LYS A 22 7.68 11.52 -0.75
CA LYS A 22 6.77 10.78 0.17
C LYS A 22 5.29 11.19 0.05
N SER A 23 5.02 12.47 -0.16
CA SER A 23 3.66 12.99 -0.34
C SER A 23 3.01 12.61 -1.69
N LEU A 24 3.77 12.14 -2.69
CA LEU A 24 3.21 11.51 -3.90
C LEU A 24 2.52 10.20 -3.53
N ALA A 25 3.19 9.33 -2.77
CA ALA A 25 2.62 8.07 -2.30
C ALA A 25 1.39 8.30 -1.40
N GLU A 26 1.47 9.28 -0.49
CA GLU A 26 0.35 9.69 0.38
C GLU A 26 -0.88 10.15 -0.42
N LYS A 27 -0.68 11.04 -1.42
CA LYS A 27 -1.72 11.57 -2.31
C LYS A 27 -2.38 10.46 -3.13
N ARG A 28 -1.59 9.57 -3.72
CA ARG A 28 -2.07 8.44 -4.54
C ARG A 28 -2.86 7.43 -3.70
N ARG A 29 -2.35 7.05 -2.52
CA ARG A 29 -3.04 6.20 -1.52
C ARG A 29 -4.41 6.77 -1.17
N ARG A 30 -4.49 8.08 -0.91
CA ARG A 30 -5.73 8.78 -0.62
C ARG A 30 -6.69 8.80 -1.82
N ALA A 31 -6.19 9.02 -3.04
CA ALA A 31 -7.03 9.00 -4.25
C ALA A 31 -7.69 7.62 -4.47
N VAL A 32 -6.94 6.53 -4.24
CA VAL A 32 -7.45 5.14 -4.25
C VAL A 32 -8.48 4.94 -3.13
N ALA A 33 -8.19 5.34 -1.90
CA ALA A 33 -9.12 5.21 -0.77
C ALA A 33 -10.43 5.98 -0.97
N GLU A 34 -10.37 7.20 -1.52
CA GLU A 34 -11.54 7.97 -1.91
C GLU A 34 -12.33 7.31 -3.06
N ALA A 35 -11.66 6.64 -4.01
CA ALA A 35 -12.32 5.88 -5.06
C ALA A 35 -13.03 4.62 -4.52
N CYS A 36 -12.38 3.86 -3.64
CA CYS A 36 -13.00 2.75 -2.92
C CYS A 36 -14.26 3.20 -2.16
N ARG A 37 -14.14 4.31 -1.41
CA ARG A 37 -15.25 4.90 -0.64
C ARG A 37 -16.42 5.32 -1.52
N ARG A 38 -16.16 5.94 -2.69
CA ARG A 38 -17.21 6.25 -3.70
C ARG A 38 -17.89 5.00 -4.27
N ASN A 39 -17.17 3.88 -4.37
CA ASN A 39 -17.68 2.59 -4.84
C ASN A 39 -18.29 1.74 -3.71
N GLY A 40 -18.52 2.29 -2.51
CA GLY A 40 -19.11 1.57 -1.37
C GLY A 40 -18.16 0.59 -0.66
N THR A 41 -16.86 0.61 -0.97
CA THR A 41 -15.83 -0.16 -0.28
C THR A 41 -15.19 0.69 0.81
N GLU A 42 -15.55 0.42 2.07
CA GLU A 42 -14.84 0.99 3.22
C GLU A 42 -13.48 0.32 3.42
N LEU A 43 -12.45 1.14 3.67
CA LEU A 43 -11.11 0.69 4.04
C LEU A 43 -10.49 1.66 5.04
N TYR A 44 -9.55 1.15 5.86
CA TYR A 44 -8.78 1.95 6.79
C TYR A 44 -7.54 2.56 6.11
N GLU A 45 -7.38 3.88 6.20
CA GLU A 45 -6.22 4.59 5.67
C GLU A 45 -5.13 4.69 6.74
N ALA A 46 -4.10 3.85 6.66
CA ALA A 46 -2.92 3.98 7.53
C ALA A 46 -2.17 5.27 7.20
N GLN A 47 -1.80 6.03 8.24
CA GLN A 47 -1.08 7.30 8.15
C GLN A 47 0.42 7.07 7.99
N THR A 48 0.94 5.94 8.48
CA THR A 48 2.34 5.55 8.30
C THR A 48 2.61 5.16 6.84
N ILE A 49 3.36 6.01 6.12
CA ILE A 49 3.95 5.70 4.82
C ILE A 49 5.30 5.01 5.06
N VAL A 50 5.50 3.83 4.47
CA VAL A 50 6.62 2.92 4.78
C VAL A 50 7.82 3.17 3.87
N GLU A 51 8.96 3.56 4.47
CA GLU A 51 10.23 3.76 3.75
C GLU A 51 11.41 2.95 4.34
N ASN A 52 11.22 2.28 5.49
CA ASN A 52 12.23 1.52 6.23
C ASN A 52 11.55 0.50 7.18
N GLU A 53 12.30 -0.39 7.84
CA GLU A 53 11.71 -1.41 8.73
C GLU A 53 11.00 -0.81 9.96
N ALA A 54 11.44 0.35 10.47
CA ALA A 54 10.77 1.00 11.59
C ALA A 54 9.40 1.56 11.18
N ASP A 55 9.26 2.07 9.96
CA ASP A 55 7.97 2.45 9.39
C ASP A 55 7.09 1.22 9.12
N MET A 56 7.66 0.12 8.62
CA MET A 56 6.94 -1.14 8.40
C MET A 56 6.31 -1.66 9.71
N LEU A 57 7.09 -1.73 10.79
CA LEU A 57 6.61 -2.16 12.10
C LEU A 57 5.50 -1.23 12.63
N ARG A 58 5.66 0.09 12.47
CA ARG A 58 4.63 1.07 12.86
C ARG A 58 3.35 0.94 12.03
N ALA A 59 3.45 0.72 10.72
CA ALA A 59 2.29 0.55 9.84
C ALA A 59 1.54 -0.77 10.13
N ALA A 60 2.26 -1.87 10.33
CA ALA A 60 1.66 -3.15 10.69
C ALA A 60 0.92 -3.08 12.04
N ASP A 61 1.53 -2.44 13.04
CA ASP A 61 0.91 -2.17 14.35
C ASP A 61 -0.28 -1.21 14.27
N GLU A 62 -0.19 -0.12 13.50
CA GLU A 62 -1.28 0.83 13.24
C GLU A 62 -2.51 0.11 12.66
N VAL A 63 -2.31 -0.70 11.61
CA VAL A 63 -3.34 -1.53 10.97
C VAL A 63 -3.95 -2.56 11.92
N LYS A 64 -3.12 -3.17 12.79
CA LYS A 64 -3.54 -4.16 13.79
C LYS A 64 -4.35 -3.53 14.93
N ARG A 65 -3.94 -2.36 15.44
CA ARG A 65 -4.71 -1.56 16.42
C ARG A 65 -6.04 -1.08 15.83
N ALA A 66 -6.09 -0.76 14.54
CA ALA A 66 -7.33 -0.45 13.83
C ALA A 66 -8.25 -1.67 13.66
N GLY A 67 -7.83 -2.89 14.02
CA GLY A 67 -8.63 -4.11 13.95
C GLY A 67 -8.92 -4.57 12.52
N CYS A 68 -8.02 -4.30 11.59
CA CYS A 68 -8.15 -4.70 10.18
C CYS A 68 -7.71 -6.16 10.00
N ASN A 69 -8.33 -6.89 9.06
CA ASN A 69 -8.10 -8.31 8.82
C ASN A 69 -7.76 -8.64 7.35
N ALA A 70 -7.57 -7.62 6.52
CA ALA A 70 -6.91 -7.71 5.22
C ALA A 70 -6.04 -6.46 5.03
N LEU A 71 -4.96 -6.57 4.26
CA LEU A 71 -4.03 -5.48 4.00
C LEU A 71 -3.85 -5.27 2.49
N VAL A 72 -3.85 -4.01 2.06
CA VAL A 72 -3.41 -3.58 0.74
C VAL A 72 -2.11 -2.81 0.91
N VAL A 73 -1.02 -3.34 0.37
CA VAL A 73 0.26 -2.63 0.27
C VAL A 73 0.26 -1.91 -1.08
N PHE A 74 0.20 -0.59 -1.03
CA PHE A 74 0.02 0.26 -2.19
C PHE A 74 1.30 0.97 -2.59
N LEU A 75 1.85 0.56 -3.73
CA LEU A 75 2.98 1.21 -4.39
C LEU A 75 2.46 2.46 -5.09
N GLY A 76 2.38 3.56 -4.32
CA GLY A 76 2.10 4.89 -4.87
C GLY A 76 3.28 5.42 -5.68
N ASN A 77 4.49 5.03 -5.31
CA ASN A 77 5.72 5.15 -6.09
C ASN A 77 6.54 3.84 -5.89
N PHE A 78 7.79 3.80 -6.32
CA PHE A 78 8.72 2.70 -6.03
C PHE A 78 9.08 2.74 -4.54
N GLY A 79 8.60 1.74 -3.78
CA GLY A 79 8.87 1.60 -2.36
C GLY A 79 10.26 1.04 -2.00
N PRO A 80 10.47 0.66 -0.73
CA PRO A 80 11.77 0.34 -0.15
C PRO A 80 12.19 -1.13 -0.33
N GLU A 81 11.50 -1.93 -1.16
CA GLU A 81 11.84 -3.32 -1.54
C GLU A 81 11.68 -4.37 -0.42
N THR A 82 12.49 -4.30 0.65
CA THR A 82 12.42 -5.25 1.78
C THR A 82 11.32 -4.88 2.80
N PRO A 83 11.23 -3.63 3.30
CA PRO A 83 10.20 -3.28 4.30
C PRO A 83 8.77 -3.36 3.75
N GLU A 84 8.56 -3.15 2.45
CA GLU A 84 7.24 -3.33 1.84
C GLU A 84 6.81 -4.80 1.77
N THR A 85 7.74 -5.73 1.59
CA THR A 85 7.45 -7.17 1.53
C THR A 85 7.40 -7.83 2.91
N GLN A 86 8.13 -7.28 3.89
CA GLN A 86 7.98 -7.61 5.31
C GLN A 86 6.57 -7.33 5.85
N LEU A 87 5.81 -6.39 5.29
CA LEU A 87 4.39 -6.19 5.67
C LEU A 87 3.57 -7.49 5.52
N ALA A 88 3.87 -8.33 4.52
CA ALA A 88 3.22 -9.64 4.34
C ALA A 88 3.80 -10.77 5.21
N GLN A 89 4.96 -10.56 5.84
CA GLN A 89 5.53 -11.47 6.84
C GLN A 89 5.01 -11.15 8.25
N HIS A 90 4.67 -9.88 8.52
CA HIS A 90 4.23 -9.38 9.84
C HIS A 90 2.71 -9.23 10.01
N PHE A 91 1.92 -9.37 8.93
CA PHE A 91 0.45 -9.25 8.99
C PHE A 91 -0.23 -10.63 8.94
N ASP A 92 -1.02 -10.96 9.97
CA ASP A 92 -1.64 -12.29 10.19
C ASP A 92 -2.81 -12.63 9.22
N GLY A 93 -2.92 -11.98 8.06
CA GLY A 93 -4.08 -12.07 7.17
C GLY A 93 -3.74 -11.89 5.68
N PRO A 94 -4.73 -11.98 4.78
CA PRO A 94 -4.50 -11.82 3.35
C PRO A 94 -3.95 -10.44 2.99
N VAL A 95 -2.91 -10.42 2.15
CA VAL A 95 -2.25 -9.21 1.66
C VAL A 95 -2.35 -9.11 0.15
N LEU A 96 -2.75 -7.93 -0.35
CA LEU A 96 -2.76 -7.57 -1.75
C LEU A 96 -1.67 -6.51 -2.00
N TYR A 97 -0.80 -6.75 -2.98
CA TYR A 97 0.11 -5.74 -3.49
C TYR A 97 -0.50 -5.09 -4.73
N ALA A 98 -0.52 -3.76 -4.78
CA ALA A 98 -1.14 -3.01 -5.85
C ALA A 98 -0.36 -1.73 -6.17
N ALA A 99 -0.33 -1.35 -7.45
CA ALA A 99 0.14 -0.06 -7.93
C ALA A 99 -0.93 0.59 -8.82
N ALA A 100 -0.88 1.92 -8.93
CA ALA A 100 -1.66 2.66 -9.91
C ALA A 100 -0.70 3.36 -10.89
N ALA A 101 -0.96 3.23 -12.20
CA ALA A 101 -0.21 3.92 -13.25
C ALA A 101 -0.66 5.39 -13.33
N GLU A 102 -0.21 6.19 -12.37
CA GLU A 102 -0.58 7.59 -12.19
C GLU A 102 0.48 8.59 -12.69
N GLU A 103 1.62 8.11 -13.21
CA GLU A 103 2.62 8.97 -13.87
C GLU A 103 2.23 9.26 -15.33
N SER A 104 2.68 10.40 -15.84
CA SER A 104 2.52 10.74 -17.26
C SER A 104 3.67 11.63 -17.74
N GLY A 105 3.93 11.62 -19.05
CA GLY A 105 4.93 12.48 -19.69
C GLY A 105 4.69 14.00 -19.55
N LYS A 106 3.61 14.43 -18.88
CA LYS A 106 3.31 15.84 -18.57
C LYS A 106 3.95 16.32 -17.27
N ASP A 107 4.29 15.41 -16.35
CA ASP A 107 5.00 15.71 -15.11
C ASP A 107 5.94 14.56 -14.75
N LEU A 108 7.17 14.66 -15.26
CA LEU A 108 8.26 13.71 -14.99
C LEU A 108 9.17 14.13 -13.83
N ILE A 109 8.89 15.27 -13.19
CA ILE A 109 9.71 15.84 -12.11
C ILE A 109 9.11 15.50 -10.74
N ASN A 110 7.81 15.75 -10.55
CA ASN A 110 7.08 15.51 -9.31
C ASN A 110 6.02 14.40 -9.46
N GLY A 111 5.56 14.15 -10.69
CA GLY A 111 4.54 13.14 -11.02
C GLY A 111 5.10 11.76 -11.35
N ARG A 112 6.42 11.60 -11.48
CA ARG A 112 7.09 10.31 -11.70
C ARG A 112 7.09 9.49 -10.41
N GLY A 113 6.47 8.30 -10.42
CA GLY A 113 6.48 7.37 -9.29
C GLY A 113 7.19 6.04 -9.54
N ASP A 114 7.38 5.61 -10.79
CA ASP A 114 7.96 4.30 -11.15
C ASP A 114 7.28 3.09 -10.48
N ALA A 115 6.01 3.22 -10.09
CA ALA A 115 5.30 2.23 -9.26
C ALA A 115 5.22 0.82 -9.90
N TYR A 116 5.16 0.75 -11.24
CA TYR A 116 5.23 -0.52 -11.96
C TYR A 116 6.60 -1.21 -11.85
N CYS A 117 7.70 -0.45 -11.84
CA CYS A 117 9.04 -0.98 -11.59
C CYS A 117 9.16 -1.52 -10.16
N GLY A 118 8.54 -0.82 -9.21
CA GLY A 118 8.37 -1.32 -7.84
C GLY A 118 7.64 -2.65 -7.78
N MET A 119 6.49 -2.80 -8.46
CA MET A 119 5.75 -4.09 -8.50
C MET A 119 6.59 -5.23 -9.10
N LEU A 120 7.40 -4.96 -10.12
CA LEU A 120 8.30 -5.96 -10.72
C LEU A 120 9.44 -6.39 -9.76
N ASN A 121 9.95 -5.49 -8.91
CA ASN A 121 10.86 -5.83 -7.82
C ASN A 121 10.13 -6.63 -6.72
N CYS A 122 9.02 -6.09 -6.22
CA CYS A 122 8.20 -6.64 -5.16
C CYS A 122 7.78 -8.10 -5.43
N SER A 123 7.32 -8.39 -6.66
CA SER A 123 6.94 -9.75 -7.10
C SER A 123 8.08 -10.78 -7.07
N TYR A 124 9.35 -10.37 -7.11
CA TYR A 124 10.49 -11.28 -6.89
C TYR A 124 10.65 -11.61 -5.41
N ASN A 125 10.63 -10.60 -4.55
CA ASN A 125 10.75 -10.76 -3.09
C ASN A 125 9.57 -11.53 -2.48
N LEU A 126 8.39 -11.45 -3.12
CA LEU A 126 7.18 -12.23 -2.76
C LEU A 126 7.08 -13.61 -3.45
N GLY A 127 7.99 -13.96 -4.37
CA GLY A 127 7.99 -15.24 -5.08
C GLY A 127 6.82 -15.47 -6.04
N LEU A 128 6.21 -14.40 -6.57
CA LEU A 128 5.00 -14.44 -7.39
C LEU A 128 5.30 -14.68 -8.89
N ARG A 129 5.95 -15.80 -9.22
CA ARG A 129 6.49 -16.12 -10.55
C ARG A 129 6.12 -17.52 -11.03
#